data_AF-A0A7V6GCK2-F1
#
_entry.id   AF-A0A7V6GCK2-F1
#
_cell.length_a   1.000
_cell.length_b   1.000
_cell.length_c   1.000
_cell.angle_alpha   90.00
_cell.angle_beta   90.00
_cell.angle_gamma   90.00
#
_symmetry.space_group_name_H-M   'P 1'
#
loop_
_entity.id
_entity.type
_entity.pdbx_description
1 polymer ?
#
loop_
_entity_poly.entity_id
_entity_poly.type
_entity_poly.pdbx_seq_one_letter_code
_entity_poly.pdbx_strand_id
1 'polypeptide(L)' 'MRIIGLSFAFMIIFVMEAIPLVKKKMWRELVAFSLLLLIGAGLTFTVVLDLPLPNPADIMEKIFSPASTWLTQVLS' A
#
# COMPACT_ATOMS: atom_id res chain seq x y z
N MET A 1 -14.17 -0.22 16.99
CA MET A 1 -15.15 -0.01 15.89
C MET A 1 -14.51 0.17 14.52
N ARG A 2 -13.52 1.06 14.35
CA ARG A 2 -12.93 1.40 13.02
C ARG A 2 -12.38 0.20 12.25
N ILE A 3 -11.59 -0.65 12.91
CA ILE A 3 -10.96 -1.84 12.30
C ILE A 3 -12.00 -2.82 11.77
N ILE A 4 -13.03 -3.12 12.56
CA ILE A 4 -14.09 -4.08 12.20
C ILE A 4 -14.84 -3.59 10.95
N GLY A 5 -15.22 -2.30 10.93
CA GLY A 5 -15.87 -1.71 9.76
C GLY A 5 -14.99 -1.74 8.52
N LEU A 6 -13.69 -1.46 8.68
CA LEU A 6 -12.71 -1.50 7.60
C LEU A 6 -12.56 -2.92 7.02
N SER A 7 -12.39 -3.92 7.88
CA SER A 7 -12.33 -5.33 7.48
C SER A 7 -13.58 -5.75 6.74
N PHE A 8 -14.77 -5.33 7.21
CA PHE A 8 -16.03 -5.67 6.56
C PHE A 8 -16.15 -5.03 5.17
N ALA A 9 -15.73 -3.77 5.02
CA ALA A 9 -15.71 -3.09 3.72
C ALA A 9 -14.79 -3.80 2.71
N PHE A 10 -13.56 -4.13 3.09
CA PHE A 10 -12.64 -4.88 2.23
C PHE A 10 -13.15 -6.29 1.90
N MET A 11 -13.80 -6.96 2.85
CA MET A 11 -14.43 -8.27 2.62
C MET A 11 -15.54 -8.19 1.57
N ILE A 12 -16.40 -7.16 1.64
CA ILE A 12 -17.47 -6.95 0.65
C ILE A 12 -16.87 -6.71 -0.73
N ILE A 13 -15.88 -5.82 -0.85
CA ILE A 13 -15.19 -5.54 -2.11
C ILE A 13 -14.56 -6.82 -2.68
N PHE A 14 -13.85 -7.58 -1.84
CA PHE A 14 -13.25 -8.84 -2.25
C PHE A 14 -14.28 -9.82 -2.80
N VAL A 15 -15.38 -10.03 -2.10
CA VAL A 15 -16.43 -10.97 -2.52
C VAL A 15 -17.10 -10.51 -3.83
N MET A 16 -17.39 -9.22 -3.97
CA MET A 16 -18.03 -8.65 -5.15
C MET A 16 -17.16 -8.81 -6.41
N GLU A 17 -15.85 -8.57 -6.31
CA GLU A 17 -14.95 -8.63 -7.46
C GLU A 17 -14.37 -10.04 -7.70
N ALA A 18 -13.97 -10.76 -6.63
CA ALA A 18 -13.28 -12.04 -6.77
C ALA A 18 -14.20 -13.15 -7.28
N ILE A 19 -15.48 -13.19 -6.86
CA ILE A 19 -16.43 -14.20 -7.34
C ILE A 19 -16.59 -14.20 -8.87
N PRO A 20 -16.91 -13.07 -9.54
CA PRO A 20 -17.04 -13.06 -10.99
C PRO A 20 -15.71 -13.34 -11.69
N LEU A 21 -14.57 -12.89 -11.15
CA LEU A 21 -13.24 -13.16 -11.70
C LEU A 21 -12.91 -14.66 -11.71
N VAL A 22 -13.17 -15.35 -10.60
CA VAL A 22 -12.98 -16.81 -10.49
C VAL A 22 -13.94 -17.55 -11.42
N LYS A 23 -15.23 -17.16 -11.46
CA LYS A 23 -16.23 -17.77 -12.36
C LYS A 23 -15.84 -17.64 -13.84
N LYS A 24 -15.23 -16.52 -14.23
CA LYS A 24 -14.73 -16.28 -15.59
C LYS A 24 -13.34 -16.86 -15.85
N LYS A 25 -12.72 -17.53 -14.86
CA LYS A 25 -11.34 -18.06 -14.92
C LYS A 25 -10.30 -16.98 -15.28
N MET A 26 -10.56 -15.73 -14.86
CA MET A 26 -9.73 -14.56 -15.11
C MET A 26 -8.64 -14.45 -14.04
N TRP A 27 -7.69 -15.39 -14.06
CA TRP A 27 -6.67 -15.54 -13.01
C TRP A 27 -5.68 -14.37 -12.98
N ARG A 28 -5.34 -13.81 -14.14
CA ARG A 28 -4.40 -12.68 -14.22
C ARG A 28 -5.02 -11.43 -13.59
N GLU A 29 -6.29 -11.19 -13.88
CA GLU A 29 -7.05 -10.08 -13.34
C GLU A 29 -7.34 -10.28 -11.86
N LEU A 30 -7.57 -11.52 -11.41
CA LEU A 30 -7.70 -11.85 -9.99
C LEU A 30 -6.43 -11.52 -9.20
N VAL A 31 -5.26 -11.83 -9.76
CA VAL A 31 -3.97 -11.48 -9.14
C VAL A 31 -3.78 -9.96 -9.10
N ALA A 32 -4.02 -9.26 -10.20
CA ALA A 32 -3.91 -7.80 -10.24
C ALA A 32 -4.86 -7.12 -9.23
N PHE A 33 -6.14 -7.55 -9.19
CA PHE A 33 -7.12 -7.10 -8.23
C PHE A 33 -6.66 -7.37 -6.79
N SER A 34 -6.23 -8.59 -6.49
CA SER A 34 -5.83 -8.97 -5.13
C SER A 34 -4.62 -8.17 -4.65
N LEU A 35 -3.63 -7.93 -5.52
CA LEU A 35 -2.48 -7.10 -5.20
C LEU A 35 -2.89 -5.66 -4.88
N LEU A 36 -3.72 -5.05 -5.72
CA LEU A 36 -4.22 -3.69 -5.49
C LEU A 36 -5.04 -3.60 -4.21
N LEU A 37 -5.92 -4.58 -3.96
CA LEU A 37 -6.72 -4.66 -2.75
C LEU A 37 -5.85 -4.77 -1.49
N LEU A 38 -4.82 -5.63 -1.53
CA LEU A 38 -3.88 -5.79 -0.42
C LEU A 38 -3.06 -4.52 -0.17
N ILE A 39 -2.63 -3.81 -1.21
CA ILE A 39 -1.93 -2.53 -1.06
C ILE A 39 -2.85 -1.50 -0.40
N GLY A 40 -4.08 -1.34 -0.91
CA GLY A 40 -5.05 -0.41 -0.34
C GLY A 40 -5.42 -0.76 1.11
N ALA A 41 -5.65 -2.04 1.39
CA ALA A 41 -5.89 -2.53 2.74
C ALA A 41 -4.70 -2.24 3.65
N GLY A 42 -3.49 -2.66 3.26
CA GLY A 42 -2.27 -2.45 4.03
C GLY A 42 -2.06 -0.98 4.40
N LEU A 43 -2.17 -0.06 3.43
CA LEU A 43 -2.06 1.38 3.68
C LEU A 43 -3.13 1.91 4.63
N THR A 44 -4.36 1.42 4.52
CA THR A 44 -5.44 1.89 5.38
C THR A 44 -5.32 1.32 6.80
N PHE A 45 -4.87 0.07 6.93
CA PHE A 45 -4.60 -0.55 8.23
C PHE A 45 -3.40 0.09 8.93
N THR A 46 -2.33 0.46 8.22
CA THR A 46 -1.21 1.19 8.84
C THR A 46 -1.66 2.52 9.42
N VAL A 47 -2.51 3.27 8.71
CA VAL A 47 -3.12 4.51 9.22
C VAL A 47 -3.99 4.24 10.47
N VAL A 48 -4.86 3.23 10.43
CA VAL A 48 -5.82 2.96 11.52
C VAL A 48 -5.13 2.38 12.77
N LEU A 49 -4.02 1.67 12.60
CA LEU A 49 -3.24 1.08 13.67
C LEU A 49 -2.12 2.00 14.18
N ASP A 50 -2.04 3.24 13.69
CA ASP A 50 -0.96 4.20 13.99
C ASP A 50 0.45 3.60 13.76
N LEU A 51 0.57 2.68 12.80
CA LEU A 51 1.84 2.12 12.39
C LEU A 51 2.57 3.13 11.50
N PRO A 52 3.91 3.22 11.60
CA PRO A 52 4.68 4.09 10.73
C PRO A 52 4.42 3.70 9.28
N LEU A 53 3.79 4.61 8.54
CA LEU A 53 3.60 4.42 7.11
C LEU A 53 4.97 4.46 6.44
N PRO A 54 5.31 3.48 5.59
CA PRO A 54 6.48 3.58 4.73
C PRO A 54 6.27 4.78 3.81
N ASN A 55 6.85 5.91 4.19
CA ASN A 55 6.73 7.16 3.47
C ASN A 55 7.73 7.16 2.31
N PRO A 56 7.29 7.36 1.06
CA PRO A 56 8.21 7.50 -0.06
C PRO A 56 9.23 8.60 0.16
N ALA A 57 8.89 9.67 0.88
CA ALA A 57 9.82 10.74 1.17
C ALA A 57 11.01 10.26 2.03
N ASP A 58 10.80 9.37 3.00
CA ASP A 58 11.87 8.81 3.83
C ASP A 58 12.82 7.94 2.98
N ILE A 59 12.27 7.23 1.98
CA ILE A 59 13.05 6.46 1.02
C ILE A 59 13.87 7.41 0.13
N MET A 60 13.23 8.48 -0.38
CA MET A 60 13.91 9.49 -1.17
C MET A 60 15.02 10.17 -0.36
N GLU A 61 14.74 10.56 0.88
CA GLU A 61 15.74 11.15 1.78
C GLU A 61 16.94 10.21 1.94
N LYS A 62 16.73 8.91 2.12
CA LYS A 62 17.81 7.94 2.24
C LYS A 62 18.65 7.80 0.96
N ILE A 63 18.04 7.95 -0.21
CA ILE A 63 18.71 7.89 -1.51
C ILE A 63 19.48 9.20 -1.79
N PHE A 64 18.89 10.35 -1.50
CA PHE A 64 19.42 11.68 -1.85
C PHE A 64 20.29 12.31 -0.75
N SER A 65 20.21 11.84 0.50
CA SER A 65 21.06 12.25 1.62
C SER A 65 22.55 12.26 1.26
N PRO A 66 23.17 11.19 0.72
CA PRO A 66 24.60 11.19 0.41
C PRO A 66 25.00 12.27 -0.61
N ALA A 67 24.15 12.58 -1.59
CA ALA A 67 24.40 13.64 -2.55
C ALA A 67 24.31 15.03 -1.89
N SER A 68 23.32 15.23 -1.01
CA SER A 68 23.16 16.48 -0.26
C SER A 68 24.34 16.73 0.68
N THR A 69 24.83 15.70 1.38
CA THR A 69 25.99 15.80 2.28
C THR A 69 27.27 16.17 1.52
N TRP A 70 27.50 15.53 0.36
CA TRP A 70 28.60 15.90 -0.54
C TRP A 70 28.50 17.35 -1.01
N LEU A 71 27.31 17.81 -1.40
CA LEU A 71 27.09 19.18 -1.85
C LEU A 71 27.39 20.18 -0.72
N THR A 72 26.91 19.93 0.50
CA THR A 72 27.21 20.77 1.67
C THR A 72 28.69 20.80 2.02
N GLN A 73 29.43 19.70 1.87
CA GLN A 73 30.88 19.66 2.14
C GLN A 73 31.71 20.42 1.11
N VAL A 74 31.28 20.48 -0.15
CA VAL A 74 32.00 21.19 -1.22
C VAL A 74 31.74 22.70 -1.18
N LEU A 75 30.57 23.10 -0.70
CA LEU A 75 30.16 24.50 -0.57
C LEU A 75 30.60 25.17 0.75
N SER A 76 31.11 24.39 1.71
CA SER A 76 31.68 24.85 2.99
C SER A 76 33.21 24.91 2.93
#